data_AF-A0A7C4CA97-F1
#
_entry.id   AF-A0A7C4CA97-F1
#
_cell.length_a   1.000
_cell.length_b   1.000
_cell.length_c   1.000
_cell.angle_alpha   90.00
_cell.angle_beta   90.00
_cell.angle_gamma   90.00
#
_symmetry.space_group_name_H-M   'P 1'
#
loop_
_entity.id
_entity.type
_entity.pdbx_description
1 polymer ?
#
loop_
_entity_poly.entity_id
_entity_poly.type
_entity_poly.pdbx_seq_one_letter_code
_entity_poly.pdbx_strand_id
1 'polypeptide(L)'
;MAATLKLTLLLVLVAGPAAAGWLPTIDTITNRSVSDHTCRGNAHAAVEDVFGNIHVVWRGADAGVQQVWYSRLAVAADTWSTDIVISAGGPAATDPAIAADSSGNVLVVWIGGSSIRARRRLATGEWEGIDSAAGFPGDSSVSVAFDARGTAHI
;
A
#
# COMPACT_ATOMS: atom_id res chain seq x y z
N MET A 1 57.10 -21.74 20.84
CA MET A 1 55.79 -21.99 21.46
C MET A 1 54.93 -20.75 21.15
N ALA A 2 54.04 -20.83 20.16
CA ALA A 2 53.22 -19.70 19.72
C ALA A 2 51.74 -20.05 19.95
N ALA A 3 51.06 -19.28 20.79
CA ALA A 3 49.65 -19.49 21.10
C ALA A 3 48.79 -18.79 20.04
N THR A 4 47.99 -19.58 19.31
CA THR A 4 47.01 -19.07 18.35
C THR A 4 45.75 -18.64 19.10
N LEU A 5 45.42 -17.35 19.11
CA LEU A 5 44.12 -16.87 19.60
C LEU A 5 43.02 -17.27 18.60
N LYS A 6 42.05 -18.07 19.04
CA LYS A 6 40.81 -18.30 18.30
C LYS A 6 39.82 -17.17 18.61
N LEU A 7 39.58 -16.31 17.64
CA LEU A 7 38.49 -15.34 17.68
C LEU A 7 37.18 -16.12 17.50
N THR A 8 36.34 -16.16 18.54
CA THR A 8 35.01 -16.76 18.46
C THR A 8 34.00 -15.62 18.32
N LEU A 9 33.37 -15.51 17.16
CA LEU A 9 32.31 -14.54 16.90
C LEU A 9 31.01 -15.07 17.54
N LEU A 10 30.51 -14.39 18.56
CA LEU A 10 29.20 -14.67 19.14
C LEU A 10 28.15 -13.83 18.40
N LEU A 11 27.36 -14.46 17.53
CA LEU A 11 26.21 -13.82 16.91
C LEU A 11 25.02 -13.97 17.87
N VAL A 12 24.64 -12.90 18.56
CA VAL A 12 23.41 -12.88 19.37
C VAL A 12 22.26 -12.47 18.46
N LEU A 13 21.48 -13.46 18.01
CA LEU A 13 20.24 -13.22 17.30
C LEU A 13 19.17 -12.83 18.33
N VAL A 14 18.89 -11.53 18.49
CA VAL A 14 17.74 -11.08 19.28
C VAL A 14 16.51 -11.23 18.38
N ALA A 15 15.86 -12.39 18.44
CA ALA A 15 14.50 -12.51 17.94
C ALA A 15 13.60 -11.67 18.87
N GLY A 16 13.24 -10.46 18.43
CA GLY A 16 12.15 -9.72 19.06
C GLY A 16 10.89 -10.58 19.04
N PRO A 17 10.01 -10.51 20.04
CA PRO A 17 8.77 -11.26 20.00
C PRO A 17 8.02 -10.83 18.73
N ALA A 18 7.76 -11.77 17.84
CA ALA A 18 6.70 -11.62 16.86
C ALA A 18 5.42 -11.51 17.70
N ALA A 19 5.01 -10.28 18.01
CA ALA A 19 3.85 -10.03 18.85
C ALA A 19 2.61 -10.45 18.07
N ALA A 20 2.18 -11.70 18.27
CA ALA A 20 0.86 -12.14 17.89
C ALA A 20 -0.15 -11.44 18.80
N GLY A 21 -0.63 -10.27 18.40
CA GLY A 21 -1.59 -9.47 19.14
C GLY A 21 -1.96 -8.19 18.39
N TRP A 22 -3.12 -7.61 18.73
CA TRP A 22 -3.46 -6.26 18.30
C TRP A 22 -2.43 -5.28 18.85
N LEU A 23 -2.10 -4.24 18.08
CA LEU A 23 -1.31 -3.13 18.61
C LEU A 23 -2.00 -2.60 19.88
N PRO A 24 -1.25 -2.32 20.96
CA PRO A 24 -1.83 -1.83 22.21
C PRO A 24 -2.48 -0.44 22.06
N THR A 25 -2.14 0.26 20.97
CA THR A 25 -2.67 1.55 20.58
C THR A 25 -3.23 1.48 19.16
N ILE A 26 -4.36 2.16 18.92
CA ILE A 26 -4.88 2.37 17.57
C ILE A 26 -3.98 3.40 16.90
N ASP A 27 -3.34 3.01 15.80
CA ASP A 27 -2.57 3.95 14.98
C ASP A 27 -3.51 4.83 14.15
N THR A 28 -3.23 6.13 14.17
CA THR A 28 -3.89 7.08 13.28
C THR A 28 -3.20 7.04 11.91
N ILE A 29 -3.82 6.33 10.97
CA ILE A 29 -3.27 6.06 9.63
C ILE A 29 -3.43 7.21 8.62
N THR A 30 -4.21 8.23 8.97
CA THR A 30 -4.60 9.33 8.08
C THR A 30 -4.46 10.66 8.82
N ASN A 31 -4.00 11.68 8.10
CA ASN A 31 -3.92 13.05 8.61
C ASN A 31 -5.09 13.93 8.14
N ARG A 32 -6.13 13.35 7.50
CA ARG A 32 -7.34 14.09 7.13
C ARG A 32 -8.15 14.48 8.36
N SER A 33 -8.57 15.75 8.37
CA SER A 33 -9.38 16.36 9.42
C SER A 33 -10.88 16.40 9.11
N VAL A 34 -11.30 15.90 7.95
CA VAL A 34 -12.72 15.82 7.59
C VAL A 34 -13.28 14.45 7.90
N SER A 35 -14.59 14.39 8.14
CA SER A 35 -15.37 13.15 8.24
C SER A 35 -15.43 12.46 6.87
N ASP A 36 -14.29 11.98 6.39
CA ASP A 36 -14.27 10.89 5.43
C ASP A 36 -14.79 9.71 6.23
N HIS A 37 -16.08 9.43 6.07
CA HIS A 37 -16.61 8.18 6.55
C HIS A 37 -15.69 7.10 6.01
N THR A 38 -14.89 6.49 6.87
CA THR A 38 -14.32 5.16 6.71
C THR A 38 -15.44 4.10 6.64
N CYS A 39 -16.64 4.48 6.15
CA CYS A 39 -17.90 3.75 6.20
C CYS A 39 -19.05 4.44 5.42
N ARG A 40 -19.15 4.16 4.12
CA ARG A 40 -20.37 3.61 3.45
C ARG A 40 -19.98 3.12 2.05
N GLY A 41 -19.80 1.81 1.85
CA GLY A 41 -19.27 1.19 0.61
C GLY A 41 -17.75 0.95 0.66
N ASN A 42 -17.31 0.40 1.79
CA ASN A 42 -15.99 0.50 2.42
C ASN A 42 -14.83 -0.23 1.72
N ALA A 43 -14.49 0.16 0.49
CA ALA A 43 -13.31 -0.38 -0.17
C ALA A 43 -12.03 0.26 0.40
N HIS A 44 -11.31 -0.53 1.18
CA HIS A 44 -9.99 -0.24 1.72
C HIS A 44 -9.13 -1.48 1.57
N ALA A 45 -7.86 -1.27 1.28
CA ALA A 45 -6.91 -2.35 1.13
C ALA A 45 -5.56 -1.90 1.69
N ALA A 46 -4.83 -2.87 2.25
CA ALA A 46 -3.49 -2.63 2.75
C ALA A 46 -2.56 -3.77 2.31
N VAL A 47 -1.28 -3.45 2.15
CA VAL A 47 -0.23 -4.43 1.84
C VAL A 47 1.08 -4.02 2.53
N GLU A 48 1.86 -5.03 2.93
CA GLU A 48 3.24 -4.85 3.37
C GLU A 48 4.18 -5.04 2.17
N ASP A 49 5.14 -4.13 1.98
CA ASP A 49 6.19 -4.29 0.97
C ASP A 49 7.37 -5.16 1.48
N VAL A 50 8.30 -5.51 0.59
CA VAL A 50 9.47 -6.34 0.95
C VAL A 50 10.41 -5.68 1.97
N PHE A 51 10.27 -4.37 2.21
CA PHE A 51 11.05 -3.61 3.19
C PHE A 51 10.30 -3.46 4.53
N GLY A 52 9.12 -4.07 4.66
CA GLY A 52 8.27 -4.02 5.85
C GLY A 52 7.41 -2.76 5.94
N ASN A 53 7.38 -1.90 4.93
CA ASN A 53 6.51 -0.71 4.96
C ASN A 53 5.06 -1.11 4.71
N ILE A 54 4.13 -0.47 5.40
CA ILE A 54 2.71 -0.69 5.20
C ILE A 54 2.17 0.37 4.25
N HIS A 55 1.44 -0.06 3.23
CA HIS A 55 0.77 0.79 2.28
C HIS A 55 -0.73 0.62 2.44
N VAL A 56 -1.47 1.72 2.53
CA VAL A 56 -2.92 1.70 2.70
C VAL A 56 -3.56 2.55 1.62
N VAL A 57 -4.63 2.03 1.04
CA VAL A 57 -5.49 2.74 0.10
C VAL A 57 -6.93 2.67 0.55
N TRP A 58 -7.65 3.76 0.31
CA TRP A 58 -9.07 3.85 0.64
C TRP A 58 -9.78 4.75 -0.34
N ARG A 59 -11.09 4.59 -0.43
CA ARG A 59 -11.95 5.55 -1.11
C ARG A 59 -12.27 6.72 -0.17
N GLY A 60 -12.03 7.94 -0.64
CA GLY A 60 -12.27 9.18 0.11
C GLY A 60 -12.70 10.32 -0.81
N ALA A 61 -13.40 11.32 -0.26
CA ALA A 61 -13.89 12.44 -1.07
C ALA A 61 -12.78 13.48 -1.31
N ASP A 62 -12.60 13.91 -2.55
CA ASP A 62 -11.76 15.05 -2.91
C ASP A 62 -12.57 16.05 -3.72
N ALA A 63 -12.70 17.28 -3.23
CA ALA A 63 -13.53 18.33 -3.83
C ALA A 63 -14.96 17.85 -4.23
N GLY A 64 -15.56 16.95 -3.44
CA GLY A 64 -16.91 16.40 -3.69
C GLY A 64 -16.97 15.19 -4.63
N VAL A 65 -15.83 14.73 -5.18
CA VAL A 65 -15.73 13.55 -6.04
C VAL A 65 -15.07 12.40 -5.27
N GLN A 66 -15.55 11.17 -5.44
CA GLN A 66 -14.90 10.00 -4.84
C GLN A 66 -13.56 9.74 -5.54
N GLN A 67 -12.50 9.61 -4.76
CA GLN A 67 -11.14 9.36 -5.23
C GLN A 67 -10.48 8.26 -4.41
N VAL A 68 -9.40 7.70 -4.95
CA VAL A 68 -8.51 6.78 -4.23
C VAL A 68 -7.40 7.58 -3.56
N TRP A 69 -7.35 7.43 -2.25
CA TRP A 69 -6.37 8.01 -1.37
C TRP A 69 -5.33 6.96 -0.98
N TYR A 70 -4.15 7.44 -0.61
CA TYR A 70 -3.02 6.61 -0.24
C TYR A 70 -2.25 7.22 0.94
N SER A 71 -1.80 6.35 1.83
CA SER A 71 -0.78 6.64 2.84
C SER A 71 0.13 5.44 3.04
N ARG A 72 1.32 5.70 3.58
CA ARG A 72 2.36 4.70 3.83
C ARG A 72 2.99 4.90 5.19
N LEU A 73 3.09 3.83 5.95
CA LEU A 73 3.95 3.75 7.13
C LEU A 73 5.37 3.43 6.69
N ALA A 74 6.29 4.38 6.88
CA ALA A 74 7.71 4.09 6.79
C ALA A 74 8.17 3.47 8.11
N VAL A 75 8.20 2.13 8.19
CA VAL A 75 8.45 1.40 9.46
C VAL A 75 9.78 1.77 10.09
N ALA A 76 10.83 2.02 9.29
CA ALA A 76 12.12 2.47 9.81
C ALA A 76 12.07 3.82 10.56
N ALA A 77 11.09 4.66 10.26
CA ALA A 77 10.88 5.97 10.88
C ALA A 77 9.63 6.02 11.77
N ASP A 78 8.89 4.91 11.87
CA ASP A 78 7.61 4.81 12.58
C ASP A 78 6.65 5.97 12.30
N THR A 79 6.59 6.38 11.03
CA THR A 79 5.86 7.58 10.61
C THR A 79 5.02 7.31 9.37
N TRP A 80 3.75 7.71 9.43
CA TRP A 80 2.85 7.75 8.28
C TRP A 80 3.17 8.94 7.38
N SER A 81 3.15 8.72 6.06
CA SER A 81 3.24 9.79 5.08
C SER A 81 2.01 10.70 5.11
N THR A 82 2.14 11.91 4.59
CA THR A 82 0.98 12.74 4.24
C THR A 82 0.06 12.00 3.26
N ASP A 83 -1.25 12.06 3.51
CA ASP A 83 -2.23 11.47 2.63
C ASP A 83 -2.23 12.16 1.26
N ILE A 84 -2.30 11.37 0.18
CA ILE A 84 -2.34 11.89 -1.19
C ILE A 84 -3.45 11.24 -2.01
N VAL A 85 -3.97 12.01 -2.96
CA VAL A 85 -4.91 11.50 -3.98
C VAL A 85 -4.11 10.91 -5.13
N ILE A 86 -4.20 9.60 -5.34
CA ILE A 86 -3.45 8.91 -6.40
C ILE A 86 -4.25 8.77 -7.70
N SER A 87 -5.56 8.99 -7.67
CA SER A 87 -6.46 8.95 -8.84
C SER A 87 -6.84 10.34 -9.39
N ALA A 88 -6.15 11.40 -8.96
CA ALA A 88 -6.49 12.77 -9.31
C ALA A 88 -6.54 13.01 -10.84
N GLY A 89 -7.43 13.90 -11.27
CA GLY A 89 -7.65 14.22 -12.68
C GLY A 89 -8.45 13.18 -13.48
N GLY A 90 -8.90 12.11 -12.83
CA GLY A 90 -9.78 11.10 -13.41
C GLY A 90 -11.26 11.23 -13.03
N PRO A 91 -12.14 10.35 -13.56
CA PRO A 91 -13.51 10.21 -13.08
C PRO A 91 -13.55 9.76 -11.61
N ALA A 92 -14.74 9.67 -11.04
CA ALA A 92 -14.92 9.08 -9.72
C ALA A 92 -14.27 7.70 -9.63
N ALA A 93 -13.46 7.51 -8.61
CA ALA A 93 -12.67 6.31 -8.38
C ALA A 93 -13.21 5.53 -7.18
N THR A 94 -13.44 4.23 -7.37
CA THR A 94 -14.03 3.35 -6.35
C THR A 94 -13.31 2.00 -6.31
N ASP A 95 -13.56 1.27 -5.23
CA ASP A 95 -13.15 -0.13 -5.09
C ASP A 95 -11.65 -0.39 -5.28
N PRO A 96 -10.75 0.33 -4.59
CA PRO A 96 -9.33 0.11 -4.76
C PRO A 96 -8.88 -1.25 -4.24
N ALA A 97 -7.93 -1.85 -4.95
CA ALA A 97 -7.13 -2.98 -4.50
C ALA A 97 -5.63 -2.65 -4.65
N ILE A 98 -4.79 -3.30 -3.85
CA ILE A 98 -3.37 -3.02 -3.77
C ILE A 98 -2.57 -4.32 -3.62
N ALA A 99 -1.42 -4.38 -4.30
CA ALA A 99 -0.43 -5.43 -4.13
C ALA A 99 0.98 -4.87 -4.19
N ALA A 100 1.92 -5.55 -3.55
CA ALA A 100 3.35 -5.27 -3.63
C ALA A 100 4.08 -6.43 -4.32
N ASP A 101 5.12 -6.12 -5.10
CA ASP A 101 6.00 -7.12 -5.69
C ASP A 101 7.24 -7.37 -4.84
N SER A 102 8.01 -8.41 -5.18
CA SER A 102 9.25 -8.76 -4.48
C SER A 102 10.38 -7.75 -4.63
N SER A 103 10.22 -6.75 -5.50
CA SER A 103 11.16 -5.64 -5.68
C SER A 103 10.76 -4.39 -4.87
N GLY A 104 9.63 -4.45 -4.15
CA GLY A 104 9.11 -3.33 -3.37
C GLY A 104 8.36 -2.29 -4.20
N ASN A 105 7.99 -2.60 -5.44
CA ASN A 105 7.02 -1.79 -6.16
C ASN A 105 5.61 -2.12 -5.67
N VAL A 106 4.73 -1.14 -5.73
CA VAL A 106 3.34 -1.27 -5.30
C VAL A 106 2.44 -0.90 -6.46
N LEU A 107 1.47 -1.75 -6.77
CA LEU A 107 0.44 -1.49 -7.77
C LEU A 107 -0.89 -1.27 -7.08
N VAL A 108 -1.51 -0.14 -7.34
CA VAL A 108 -2.89 0.15 -6.93
C VAL A 108 -3.77 0.10 -8.16
N VAL A 109 -4.87 -0.63 -8.07
CA VAL A 109 -5.90 -0.70 -9.10
C VAL A 109 -7.24 -0.25 -8.55
N TRP A 110 -8.10 0.32 -9.38
CA TRP A 110 -9.42 0.79 -8.97
C TRP A 110 -10.37 0.87 -10.16
N ILE A 111 -11.66 1.01 -9.87
CA ILE A 111 -12.69 1.29 -10.87
C ILE A 111 -12.77 2.80 -11.05
N GLY A 112 -12.60 3.28 -12.28
CA GLY A 112 -12.71 4.69 -12.61
C GLY A 112 -13.60 4.92 -13.82
N GLY A 113 -14.86 5.26 -13.59
CA GLY A 113 -15.88 5.30 -14.64
C GLY A 113 -16.25 3.89 -15.09
N SER A 114 -16.10 3.59 -16.38
CA SER A 114 -16.30 2.26 -16.98
C SER A 114 -14.98 1.57 -17.30
N SER A 115 -13.92 1.87 -16.55
CA SER A 115 -12.57 1.39 -16.82
C SER A 115 -11.91 0.92 -15.54
N ILE A 116 -11.06 -0.10 -15.67
CA ILE A 116 -10.09 -0.45 -14.65
C ILE A 116 -8.90 0.49 -14.83
N ARG A 117 -8.51 1.16 -13.76
CA ARG A 117 -7.37 2.07 -13.73
C ARG A 117 -6.31 1.52 -12.80
N ALA A 118 -5.06 1.80 -13.12
CA ALA A 118 -3.93 1.34 -12.34
C ALA A 118 -2.90 2.45 -12.19
N ARG A 119 -2.20 2.47 -11.06
CA ARG A 119 -1.04 3.34 -10.87
C ARG A 119 -0.01 2.63 -10.01
N ARG A 120 1.22 2.63 -10.50
CA ARG A 120 2.35 1.97 -9.83
C ARG A 120 3.19 2.98 -9.08
N ARG A 121 3.55 2.63 -7.85
CA ARG A 121 4.60 3.28 -7.07
C ARG A 121 5.87 2.44 -7.17
N LEU A 122 6.95 3.05 -7.61
CA LEU A 122 8.26 2.41 -7.65
C LEU A 122 8.84 2.26 -6.24
N ALA A 123 9.74 1.30 -6.06
CA ALA A 123 10.50 1.15 -4.82
C ALA A 123 11.29 2.42 -4.43
N THR A 124 11.69 3.23 -5.41
CA THR A 124 12.32 4.55 -5.21
C THR A 124 11.38 5.58 -4.58
N GLY A 125 10.08 5.31 -4.63
CA GLY A 125 9.03 6.09 -4.00
C GLY A 125 8.21 6.96 -4.96
N GLU A 126 8.64 7.04 -6.21
CA GLU A 126 7.98 7.77 -7.28
C GLU A 126 6.71 7.07 -7.76
N TRP A 127 5.69 7.85 -8.09
CA TRP A 127 4.48 7.34 -8.75
C TRP A 127 4.59 7.51 -10.26
N GLU A 128 4.30 6.43 -10.98
CA GLU A 128 4.16 6.48 -12.43
C GLU A 128 2.81 7.12 -12.84
N GLY A 129 2.63 7.25 -14.15
CA GLY A 129 1.35 7.67 -14.75
C GLY A 129 0.21 6.70 -14.43
N ILE A 130 -1.01 7.17 -14.64
CA ILE A 130 -2.21 6.32 -14.52
C ILE A 130 -2.40 5.58 -15.83
N ASP A 131 -2.37 4.26 -15.76
CA ASP A 131 -2.73 3.38 -16.85
C ASP A 131 -4.22 3.04 -16.79
N SER A 132 -4.80 2.68 -17.94
CA SER A 132 -6.22 2.31 -18.04
C SER A 132 -6.39 1.11 -18.97
N ALA A 133 -7.18 0.15 -18.51
CA ALA A 133 -7.67 -0.97 -19.30
C ALA A 133 -9.19 -0.83 -19.49
N ALA A 134 -9.70 -1.38 -20.59
CA ALA A 134 -11.14 -1.42 -20.81
C ALA A 134 -11.81 -2.22 -19.68
N GLY A 135 -12.75 -1.58 -19.00
CA GLY A 135 -13.69 -2.26 -18.10
C GLY A 135 -15.00 -2.51 -18.83
N PHE A 136 -15.86 -3.33 -18.23
CA PHE A 136 -17.23 -3.52 -18.71
C PHE A 136 -18.20 -2.66 -17.91
N PRO A 137 -19.32 -2.22 -18.54
CA PRO A 137 -20.40 -1.60 -17.79
C PRO A 137 -20.88 -2.54 -16.68
N GLY A 138 -20.75 -2.12 -15.43
CA GLY A 138 -21.18 -2.91 -14.27
C GLY A 138 -20.06 -3.59 -13.48
N ASP A 139 -18.78 -3.37 -13.83
CA ASP A 139 -17.67 -3.77 -12.95
C ASP A 139 -17.89 -3.17 -11.55
N SER A 140 -17.79 -4.01 -10.52
CA SER A 140 -18.14 -3.64 -9.14
C SER A 140 -17.04 -3.95 -8.13
N SER A 141 -15.97 -4.60 -8.55
CA SER A 141 -14.80 -4.90 -7.71
C SER A 141 -13.59 -5.20 -8.59
N VAL A 142 -12.39 -4.90 -8.07
CA VAL A 142 -11.12 -5.29 -8.67
C VAL A 142 -10.25 -5.95 -7.60
N SER A 143 -9.38 -6.86 -8.02
CA SER A 143 -8.32 -7.43 -7.20
C SER A 143 -7.01 -7.30 -7.94
N VAL A 144 -5.89 -7.43 -7.24
CA VAL A 144 -4.59 -7.45 -7.89
C VAL A 144 -3.65 -8.34 -7.09
N ALA A 145 -2.82 -9.10 -7.79
CA ALA A 145 -1.74 -9.89 -7.21
C ALA A 145 -0.53 -9.91 -8.14
N PHE A 146 0.66 -10.07 -7.57
CA PHE A 146 1.87 -10.35 -8.33
C PHE A 146 2.19 -11.83 -8.29
N ASP A 147 2.57 -12.40 -9.43
CA ASP A 147 3.18 -13.73 -9.46
C ASP A 147 4.67 -13.68 -9.07
N ALA A 148 5.28 -14.84 -8.91
CA ALA A 148 6.70 -14.96 -8.53
C ALA A 148 7.68 -14.37 -9.57
N ARG A 149 7.20 -14.01 -10.78
CA ARG A 149 8.00 -13.35 -11.81
C ARG A 149 7.83 -11.83 -11.77
N GLY A 150 7.02 -11.30 -10.87
CA GLY A 150 6.69 -9.87 -10.79
C GLY A 150 5.65 -9.43 -11.83
N THR A 151 4.91 -10.37 -12.45
CA THR A 151 3.81 -10.01 -13.35
C THR A 151 2.56 -9.75 -12.52
N ALA A 152 1.92 -8.59 -12.74
CA ALA A 152 0.65 -8.26 -12.12
C ALA A 152 -0.51 -8.97 -12.82
N HIS A 153 -1.44 -9.49 -12.02
CA HIS A 153 -2.70 -10.11 -12.44
C HIS A 153 -3.83 -9.34 -11.78
N ILE A 154 -4.80 -8.87 -12.58
CA ILE A 154 -5.94 -8.03 -12.17
C ILE A 154 -7.24 -8.76 -12.51
#